data_AF-A0A8J3ZM85-F1
#
_entry.id   AF-A0A8J3ZM85-F1
#
_cell.length_a   1.000
_cell.length_b   1.000
_cell.length_c   1.000
_cell.angle_alpha   90.00
_cell.angle_beta   90.00
_cell.angle_gamma   90.00
#
_symmetry.space_group_name_H-M   'P 1'
#
loop_
_entity.id
_entity.type
_entity.pdbx_description
1 polymer ?
#
loop_
_entity_poly.entity_id
_entity_poly.type
_entity_poly.pdbx_seq_one_letter_code
_entity_poly.pdbx_strand_id
1 'polypeptide(L)'
;MDETTFDIWRVDDVDVVRVEGVLDLVATVRLRLTLFGRLDAGARHIAVDLSRVRLIDASTVNVLLRVRERLAEEDGSLMARGASGLVLQVLEIAGVAKQLGAYDPLPERLSDPSADTAVAAPAGSRHGQWGDQVNEKIGRMCAEPEGSAARASLREQVITLCLPFAERLARRFSGLGEASADLGQVAALGLLKAVDRYDPGMGTDFAAYATPTIVGELKRHFRDRGWAVRVPRRLQELRLDINRVRNDLTQELNRSPTVADLARRLEVDEEQIIEAMTAAGGYRATSLFTPVGGDEGSTLIDLLGSEDSSIAAVDAHESLKPLLAALPEREKDILAMRFFGNLTQAQIAERIGISQMHVSRLLTRTLARLRVGLTADD
;
A
#
# COMPACT_ATOMS: atom_id res chain seq x y z
N MET A 1 17.25 13.02 7.45
CA MET A 1 17.42 11.87 6.55
C MET A 1 18.77 11.28 6.89
N ASP A 2 18.81 10.05 7.39
CA ASP A 2 20.10 9.36 7.56
C ASP A 2 20.63 9.03 6.17
N GLU A 3 21.79 9.59 5.82
CA GLU A 3 22.42 9.39 4.53
C GLU A 3 22.90 7.92 4.41
N THR A 4 22.54 7.26 3.30
CA THR A 4 22.97 5.88 3.06
C THR A 4 24.32 5.89 2.34
N THR A 5 25.30 5.21 2.90
CA THR A 5 26.66 5.13 2.35
C THR A 5 26.92 3.77 1.71
N PHE A 6 27.81 3.75 0.72
CA PHE A 6 28.19 2.57 -0.02
C PHE A 6 29.72 2.51 -0.08
N ASP A 7 30.32 1.56 0.62
CA ASP A 7 31.75 1.31 0.58
C ASP A 7 32.01 0.07 -0.27
N ILE A 8 33.00 0.15 -1.17
CA ILE A 8 33.26 -0.89 -2.17
C ILE A 8 34.74 -1.23 -2.13
N TRP A 9 35.04 -2.52 -1.98
CA TRP A 9 36.40 -3.04 -2.10
C TRP A 9 36.36 -4.40 -2.78
N ARG A 10 37.53 -4.91 -3.14
CA ARG A 10 37.68 -6.23 -3.77
C ARG A 10 38.59 -7.09 -2.92
N VAL A 11 38.16 -8.33 -2.68
CA VAL A 11 38.98 -9.37 -2.03
C VAL A 11 38.98 -10.56 -2.96
N ASP A 12 40.16 -10.98 -3.42
CA ASP A 12 40.33 -12.03 -4.42
C ASP A 12 39.49 -11.77 -5.70
N ASP A 13 38.53 -12.65 -5.97
CA ASP A 13 37.58 -12.61 -7.07
C ASP A 13 36.20 -12.06 -6.68
N VAL A 14 36.03 -11.61 -5.42
CA VAL A 14 34.78 -11.10 -4.86
C VAL A 14 34.81 -9.58 -4.69
N ASP A 15 33.87 -8.90 -5.35
CA ASP A 15 33.60 -7.49 -5.12
C ASP A 15 32.64 -7.35 -3.93
N VAL A 16 33.06 -6.66 -2.88
CA VAL A 16 32.26 -6.45 -1.67
C VAL A 16 31.67 -5.05 -1.68
N VAL A 17 30.36 -4.96 -1.43
CA VAL A 17 29.59 -3.72 -1.31
C VAL A 17 28.99 -3.66 0.08
N ARG A 18 29.55 -2.83 0.96
CA ARG A 18 28.96 -2.55 2.27
C ARG A 18 27.96 -1.42 2.15
N VAL A 19 26.80 -1.65 2.73
CA VAL A 19 25.75 -0.64 2.81
C VAL A 19 25.51 -0.29 4.27
N GLU A 20 25.60 0.99 4.59
CA GLU A 20 25.23 1.50 5.91
C GLU A 20 24.03 2.45 5.80
N GLY A 21 23.01 2.22 6.63
CA GLY A 21 21.83 3.09 6.66
C GLY A 21 20.53 2.39 6.28
N VAL A 22 19.75 2.99 5.38
CA VAL A 22 18.40 2.54 5.01
C VAL A 22 18.28 2.44 3.49
N LEU A 23 17.94 1.26 2.99
CA LEU A 23 17.68 1.04 1.57
C LEU A 23 16.20 1.29 1.28
N ASP A 24 15.85 2.57 1.14
CA ASP A 24 14.55 3.03 0.63
C ASP A 24 14.54 3.15 -0.91
N LEU A 25 13.47 3.64 -1.51
CA LEU A 25 13.34 3.78 -2.96
C LEU A 25 14.49 4.59 -3.58
N VAL A 26 14.98 5.63 -2.89
CA VAL A 26 16.03 6.53 -3.39
C VAL A 26 17.40 5.86 -3.27
N ALA A 27 17.72 5.29 -2.10
CA ALA A 27 18.96 4.55 -1.90
C ALA A 27 19.03 3.27 -2.75
N THR A 28 17.88 2.66 -3.08
CA THR A 28 17.79 1.50 -3.97
C THR A 28 18.27 1.82 -5.37
N VAL A 29 17.98 3.02 -5.90
CA VAL A 29 18.49 3.43 -7.22
C VAL A 29 20.02 3.47 -7.19
N ARG A 30 20.61 3.97 -6.10
CA ARG A 30 22.08 4.00 -5.92
C ARG A 30 22.66 2.60 -5.78
N LEU A 31 22.05 1.72 -4.98
CA LEU A 31 22.45 0.32 -4.88
C LEU A 31 22.43 -0.36 -6.26
N ARG A 32 21.37 -0.13 -7.04
CA ARG A 32 21.25 -0.68 -8.41
C ARG A 32 22.41 -0.20 -9.29
N LEU A 33 22.68 1.11 -9.34
CA LEU A 33 23.78 1.65 -10.14
C LEU A 33 25.14 1.09 -9.68
N THR A 34 25.35 0.95 -8.37
CA THR A 34 26.57 0.36 -7.82
C THR A 34 26.76 -1.09 -8.26
N LEU A 35 25.74 -1.93 -8.08
CA LEU A 35 25.84 -3.36 -8.39
C LEU A 35 25.97 -3.61 -9.90
N PHE A 36 25.17 -2.94 -10.73
CA PHE A 36 25.29 -3.07 -12.18
C PHE A 36 26.62 -2.51 -12.71
N GLY A 37 27.13 -1.42 -12.12
CA GLY A 37 28.46 -0.92 -12.44
C GLY A 37 29.58 -1.90 -12.09
N ARG A 38 29.39 -2.82 -11.13
CA ARG A 38 30.33 -3.93 -10.88
C ARG A 38 30.22 -5.03 -11.94
N LEU A 39 29.01 -5.36 -12.38
CA LEU A 39 28.79 -6.31 -13.47
C LEU A 39 29.46 -5.83 -14.76
N ASP A 40 29.26 -4.56 -15.10
CA ASP A 40 29.86 -3.95 -16.30
C ASP A 40 31.40 -3.90 -16.21
N ALA A 41 31.94 -3.84 -14.98
CA ALA A 41 33.38 -3.94 -14.72
C ALA A 41 33.91 -5.39 -14.72
N GLY A 42 33.05 -6.39 -14.98
CA GLY A 42 33.43 -7.81 -15.07
C GLY A 42 33.46 -8.55 -13.74
N ALA A 43 32.79 -8.05 -12.70
CA ALA A 43 32.67 -8.76 -11.42
C ALA A 43 31.83 -10.03 -11.58
N ARG A 44 32.39 -11.20 -11.22
CA ARG A 44 31.71 -12.50 -11.24
C ARG A 44 31.13 -12.91 -9.89
N HIS A 45 31.74 -12.47 -8.80
CA HIS A 45 31.24 -12.75 -7.45
C HIS A 45 31.05 -11.42 -6.73
N ILE A 46 29.85 -11.18 -6.21
CA ILE A 46 29.51 -9.96 -5.47
C ILE A 46 28.97 -10.35 -4.09
N ALA A 47 29.49 -9.71 -3.06
CA ALA A 47 28.98 -9.82 -1.69
C ALA A 47 28.44 -8.47 -1.21
N VAL A 48 27.17 -8.43 -0.83
CA VAL A 48 26.53 -7.26 -0.23
C VAL A 48 26.49 -7.45 1.27
N ASP A 49 27.17 -6.58 2.01
CA ASP A 49 27.16 -6.59 3.47
C ASP A 49 25.97 -5.76 3.97
N LEU A 50 24.97 -6.46 4.51
CA LEU A 50 23.73 -5.91 5.05
C LEU A 50 23.79 -5.74 6.59
N SER A 51 24.93 -6.01 7.23
CA SER A 51 25.07 -5.97 8.70
C SER A 51 24.78 -4.61 9.32
N ARG A 52 24.94 -3.53 8.55
CA ARG A 52 24.68 -2.14 8.96
C ARG A 52 23.45 -1.53 8.26
N VAL A 53 22.64 -2.37 7.60
CA VAL A 53 21.38 -1.96 6.98
C VAL A 53 20.24 -2.15 7.98
N ARG A 54 19.47 -1.09 8.22
CA ARG A 54 18.37 -1.09 9.19
C ARG A 54 17.01 -1.42 8.58
N LEU A 55 16.84 -1.17 7.28
CA LEU A 55 15.61 -1.39 6.53
C LEU A 55 15.94 -1.58 5.05
N ILE A 56 15.19 -2.47 4.39
CA ILE A 56 15.13 -2.59 2.93
C ILE A 56 13.67 -2.49 2.49
N ASP A 57 13.44 -1.88 1.33
CA ASP A 57 12.14 -1.91 0.67
C ASP A 57 12.02 -3.12 -0.29
N ALA A 58 10.82 -3.31 -0.86
CA ALA A 58 10.59 -4.38 -1.84
C ALA A 58 11.42 -4.19 -3.14
N SER A 59 11.73 -2.94 -3.49
CA SER A 59 12.53 -2.59 -4.66
C SER A 59 13.98 -3.10 -4.52
N THR A 60 14.55 -3.01 -3.33
CA THR A 60 15.88 -3.51 -2.97
C THR A 60 15.96 -5.02 -3.21
N VAL A 61 14.95 -5.76 -2.76
CA VAL A 61 14.86 -7.20 -2.97
C VAL A 61 14.89 -7.53 -4.47
N ASN A 62 14.11 -6.82 -5.27
CA ASN A 62 14.09 -6.99 -6.73
C ASN A 62 15.44 -6.68 -7.39
N VAL A 63 16.18 -5.67 -6.90
CA VAL A 63 17.52 -5.36 -7.41
C VAL A 63 18.49 -6.49 -7.10
N LEU A 64 18.52 -6.98 -5.86
CA LEU A 64 19.39 -8.09 -5.45
C LEU A 64 19.09 -9.34 -6.27
N LEU A 65 17.81 -9.68 -6.48
CA LEU A 65 17.43 -10.83 -7.29
C LEU A 65 17.86 -10.70 -8.75
N ARG A 66 17.63 -9.55 -9.39
CA ARG A 66 18.05 -9.33 -10.79
C ARG A 66 19.56 -9.42 -10.98
N VAL A 67 20.32 -8.84 -10.05
CA VAL A 67 21.80 -8.90 -10.10
C VAL A 67 22.27 -10.34 -9.93
N ARG A 68 21.64 -11.10 -9.04
CA ARG A 68 21.94 -12.53 -8.86
C ARG A 68 21.62 -13.35 -10.11
N GLU A 69 20.46 -13.14 -10.73
CA GLU A 69 20.06 -13.82 -11.96
C GLU A 69 21.06 -13.55 -13.08
N ARG A 70 21.43 -12.28 -13.27
CA ARG A 70 22.42 -11.88 -14.28
C ARG A 70 23.80 -12.50 -14.03
N LEU A 71 24.25 -12.58 -12.78
CA LEU A 71 25.50 -13.25 -12.42
C LEU A 71 25.45 -14.75 -12.67
N ALA A 72 24.31 -15.39 -12.39
CA ALA A 72 24.15 -16.83 -12.58
C ALA A 72 24.24 -17.25 -14.06
N GLU A 73 23.88 -16.37 -15.02
CA GLU A 73 24.08 -16.62 -16.46
C GLU A 73 25.55 -16.76 -16.86
N GLU A 74 26.47 -16.18 -16.08
CA GLU A 74 27.92 -16.14 -16.33
C GLU A 74 28.72 -16.94 -15.30
N ASP A 75 28.07 -17.94 -14.66
CA ASP A 75 28.66 -18.80 -13.61
C ASP A 75 29.13 -18.02 -12.37
N GLY A 76 28.54 -16.84 -12.15
CA GLY A 76 28.81 -15.93 -11.04
C GLY A 76 27.83 -16.09 -9.88
N SER A 77 28.07 -15.37 -8.78
CA SER A 77 27.24 -15.45 -7.57
C SER A 77 27.05 -14.11 -6.87
N LEU A 78 25.81 -13.82 -6.45
CA LEU A 78 25.51 -12.75 -5.50
C LEU A 78 25.23 -13.34 -4.11
N MET A 79 25.87 -12.80 -3.09
CA MET A 79 25.52 -13.04 -1.69
C MET A 79 25.06 -11.73 -1.05
N ALA A 80 24.01 -11.76 -0.24
CA ALA A 80 23.64 -10.65 0.63
C ALA A 80 23.71 -11.15 2.06
N ARG A 81 24.73 -10.76 2.82
CA ARG A 81 25.12 -11.35 4.11
C ARG A 81 24.84 -10.42 5.29
N GLY A 82 24.73 -11.00 6.49
CA GLY A 82 24.62 -10.24 7.73
C GLY A 82 23.27 -9.54 7.93
N ALA A 83 22.23 -9.97 7.22
CA ALA A 83 20.91 -9.38 7.40
C ALA A 83 20.38 -9.69 8.81
N SER A 84 19.87 -8.68 9.50
CA SER A 84 19.28 -8.85 10.83
C SER A 84 17.98 -8.05 10.97
N GLY A 85 17.18 -8.41 11.97
CA GLY A 85 15.94 -7.71 12.31
C GLY A 85 14.99 -7.56 11.13
N LEU A 86 14.64 -6.32 10.79
CA LEU A 86 13.71 -5.96 9.71
C LEU A 86 14.16 -6.41 8.33
N VAL A 87 15.46 -6.27 8.05
CA VAL A 87 16.03 -6.62 6.76
C VAL A 87 15.86 -8.12 6.51
N LEU A 88 16.20 -8.93 7.52
CA LEU A 88 16.02 -10.38 7.44
C LEU A 88 14.54 -10.75 7.27
N GLN A 89 13.63 -10.12 8.02
CA GLN A 89 12.19 -10.38 7.89
C GLN A 89 11.64 -10.05 6.49
N VAL A 90 12.08 -8.95 5.86
CA VAL A 90 11.66 -8.62 4.49
C VAL A 90 12.18 -9.66 3.50
N LEU A 91 13.44 -10.08 3.65
CA LEU A 91 14.02 -11.14 2.82
C LEU A 91 13.32 -12.50 3.04
N GLU A 92 12.86 -12.79 4.25
CA GLU A 92 12.10 -13.99 4.60
C GLU A 92 10.68 -13.96 4.00
N ILE A 93 9.98 -12.83 4.13
CA ILE A 93 8.64 -12.65 3.54
C ILE A 93 8.70 -12.75 2.01
N ALA A 94 9.76 -12.23 1.40
CA ALA A 94 10.00 -12.36 -0.02
C ALA A 94 10.49 -13.77 -0.43
N GLY A 95 10.79 -14.65 0.53
CA GLY A 95 11.24 -16.02 0.28
C GLY A 95 12.68 -16.13 -0.25
N VAL A 96 13.49 -15.08 -0.08
CA VAL A 96 14.84 -14.97 -0.68
C VAL A 96 15.98 -15.05 0.32
N ALA A 97 15.69 -14.96 1.63
CA ALA A 97 16.71 -14.91 2.69
C ALA A 97 17.72 -16.07 2.59
N LYS A 98 17.23 -17.31 2.46
CA LYS A 98 18.10 -18.48 2.33
C LYS A 98 18.89 -18.47 1.02
N GLN A 99 18.26 -18.07 -0.09
CA GLN A 99 18.90 -18.07 -1.40
C GLN A 99 20.01 -17.02 -1.53
N LEU A 100 19.90 -15.91 -0.79
CA LEU A 100 20.92 -14.86 -0.75
C LEU A 100 21.99 -15.10 0.32
N GLY A 101 21.81 -16.11 1.18
CA GLY A 101 22.71 -16.36 2.31
C GLY A 101 22.58 -15.33 3.44
N ALA A 102 21.40 -14.72 3.59
CA ALA A 102 21.14 -13.57 4.45
C ALA A 102 21.37 -13.82 5.95
N TYR A 103 21.25 -15.07 6.39
CA TYR A 103 21.44 -15.49 7.78
C TYR A 103 22.90 -15.43 8.22
N ASP A 104 23.83 -15.72 7.30
CA ASP A 104 25.23 -15.84 7.65
C ASP A 104 25.88 -14.46 7.68
N PRO A 105 26.77 -14.18 8.66
CA PRO A 105 27.58 -12.97 8.62
C PRO A 105 28.49 -12.97 7.39
N LEU A 106 29.00 -11.79 7.02
CA LEU A 106 30.02 -11.70 6.00
C LEU A 106 31.26 -12.50 6.46
N PRO A 107 31.81 -13.40 5.64
CA PRO A 107 33.02 -14.16 6.00
C PRO A 107 34.16 -13.22 6.40
N GLU A 108 34.87 -13.52 7.49
CA GLU A 108 35.95 -12.65 8.02
C GLU A 108 37.00 -12.26 6.97
N ARG A 109 37.34 -13.18 6.04
CA ARG A 109 38.26 -12.91 4.94
C ARG A 109 37.79 -11.80 3.99
N LEU A 110 36.47 -11.60 3.86
CA LEU A 110 35.86 -10.58 3.01
C LEU A 110 35.61 -9.28 3.79
N SER A 111 35.80 -9.27 5.11
CA SER A 111 35.67 -8.08 5.94
C SER A 111 36.77 -7.07 5.62
N ASP A 112 36.43 -5.80 5.72
CA ASP A 112 37.29 -4.66 5.39
C ASP A 112 38.66 -4.71 6.12
N PRO A 113 39.80 -4.76 5.38
CA PRO A 113 41.14 -4.78 5.96
C PRO A 113 41.52 -3.50 6.72
N SER A 114 40.72 -2.44 6.60
CA SER A 114 40.91 -1.15 7.28
C SER A 114 40.28 -1.11 8.68
N ALA A 115 39.47 -2.10 9.05
CA ALA A 115 38.69 -2.11 10.29
C ALA A 115 39.49 -2.54 11.55
N ASP A 116 40.76 -2.96 11.39
CA ASP A 116 41.59 -3.52 12.45
C ASP A 116 42.20 -2.50 13.44
N THR A 117 41.72 -1.24 13.43
CA THR A 117 42.05 -0.25 14.47
C THR A 117 40.89 0.12 15.41
N ALA A 118 39.82 -0.67 15.43
CA ALA A 118 38.77 -0.56 16.45
C ALA A 118 38.38 -1.91 17.06
N VAL A 119 39.37 -2.66 17.54
CA VAL A 119 39.11 -3.83 18.41
C VAL A 119 38.75 -3.34 19.81
N ALA A 120 37.46 -3.35 20.12
CA ALA A 120 36.92 -3.88 21.37
C ALA A 120 35.40 -3.97 21.26
N ALA A 121 34.88 -5.19 21.27
CA ALA A 121 33.47 -5.44 21.56
C ALA A 121 33.05 -4.74 22.86
N PRO A 122 31.85 -4.11 22.94
CA PRO A 122 31.12 -4.14 24.17
C PRO A 122 30.34 -5.46 24.19
N ALA A 123 30.98 -6.51 24.69
CA ALA A 123 30.25 -7.52 25.44
C ALA A 123 29.71 -6.82 26.70
N GLY A 124 28.51 -6.22 26.62
CA GLY A 124 27.90 -5.48 27.73
C GLY A 124 26.70 -4.59 27.37
N SER A 125 25.49 -5.12 27.55
CA SER A 125 24.31 -4.47 28.16
C SER A 125 23.91 -3.02 27.78
N ARG A 126 23.38 -2.79 26.57
CA ARG A 126 22.42 -1.67 26.36
C ARG A 126 20.96 -2.11 26.30
N HIS A 127 20.68 -3.29 25.74
CA HIS A 127 19.34 -3.90 25.81
C HIS A 127 19.06 -4.50 27.20
N GLY A 128 20.09 -5.03 27.87
CA GLY A 128 19.99 -5.48 29.27
C GLY A 128 19.61 -4.34 30.22
N GLN A 129 20.36 -3.23 30.25
CA GLN A 129 20.07 -2.12 31.19
C GLN A 129 18.68 -1.49 31.01
N TRP A 130 18.21 -1.31 29.78
CA TRP A 130 16.85 -0.78 29.55
C TRP A 130 15.78 -1.82 29.94
N GLY A 131 15.95 -3.09 29.54
CA GLY A 131 15.04 -4.17 29.90
C GLY A 131 14.97 -4.39 31.42
N ASP A 132 16.12 -4.38 32.09
CA ASP A 132 16.26 -4.50 33.54
C ASP A 132 15.57 -3.33 34.26
N GLN A 133 15.76 -2.10 33.77
CA GLN A 133 15.10 -0.91 34.32
C GLN A 133 13.57 -0.97 34.15
N VAL A 134 13.09 -1.44 33.01
CA VAL A 134 11.66 -1.63 32.75
C VAL A 134 11.09 -2.73 33.65
N ASN A 135 11.77 -3.87 33.74
CA ASN A 135 11.38 -4.99 34.59
C ASN A 135 11.34 -4.60 36.08
N GLU A 136 12.33 -3.86 36.56
CA GLU A 136 12.37 -3.34 37.93
C GLU A 136 11.17 -2.42 38.21
N LYS A 137 10.89 -1.47 37.32
CA LYS A 137 9.77 -0.53 37.48
C LYS A 137 8.41 -1.25 37.40
N ILE A 138 8.26 -2.22 36.52
CA ILE A 138 7.04 -3.05 36.46
C ILE A 138 6.90 -3.90 37.72
N GLY A 139 8.00 -4.48 38.23
CA GLY A 139 8.00 -5.22 39.50
C GLY A 139 7.51 -4.36 40.68
N ARG A 140 8.01 -3.12 40.78
CA ARG A 140 7.53 -2.14 41.77
C ARG A 140 6.05 -1.79 41.56
N MET A 141 5.63 -1.59 40.31
CA MET A 141 4.22 -1.32 39.97
C MET A 141 3.31 -2.47 40.41
N CYS A 142 3.73 -3.72 40.23
CA CYS A 142 2.96 -4.90 40.61
C CYS A 142 2.89 -5.10 42.13
N ALA A 143 3.89 -4.63 42.89
CA ALA A 143 3.90 -4.68 44.35
C ALA A 143 2.95 -3.64 44.99
N GLU A 144 2.60 -2.57 44.27
CA GLU A 144 1.65 -1.57 44.73
C GLU A 144 0.20 -2.05 44.60
N PRO A 145 -0.69 -1.71 45.55
CA PRO A 145 -2.12 -2.05 45.48
C PRO A 145 -2.78 -1.56 44.19
N GLU A 146 -3.68 -2.36 43.64
CA GLU A 146 -4.49 -1.94 42.50
C GLU A 146 -5.28 -0.67 42.82
N GLY A 147 -5.25 0.32 41.91
CA GLY A 147 -5.91 1.62 42.10
C GLY A 147 -5.14 2.64 42.95
N SER A 148 -3.95 2.32 43.47
CA SER A 148 -3.14 3.30 44.20
C SER A 148 -2.57 4.38 43.27
N ALA A 149 -2.42 5.61 43.78
CA ALA A 149 -1.78 6.70 43.03
C ALA A 149 -0.32 6.38 42.71
N ALA A 150 0.37 5.65 43.59
CA ALA A 150 1.74 5.18 43.38
C ALA A 150 1.84 4.22 42.18
N ARG A 151 0.90 3.26 42.06
CA ARG A 151 0.81 2.35 40.92
C ARG A 151 0.55 3.09 39.62
N ALA A 152 -0.38 4.06 39.63
CA ALA A 152 -0.69 4.89 38.47
C ALA A 152 0.53 5.70 37.99
N SER A 153 1.28 6.30 38.92
CA SER A 153 2.50 7.05 38.59
C SER A 153 3.61 6.15 38.04
N LEU A 154 3.83 4.97 38.63
CA LEU A 154 4.81 4.00 38.12
C LEU A 154 4.43 3.51 36.73
N ARG A 155 3.15 3.25 36.49
CA ARG A 155 2.61 2.86 35.18
C ARG A 155 2.89 3.93 34.12
N GLU A 156 2.61 5.19 34.42
CA GLU A 156 2.89 6.33 33.52
C GLU A 156 4.39 6.44 33.21
N GLN A 157 5.25 6.28 34.22
CA GLN A 157 6.70 6.29 34.04
C GLN A 157 7.18 5.16 33.12
N VAL A 158 6.66 3.94 33.31
CA VAL A 158 7.00 2.78 32.46
C VAL A 158 6.55 3.02 31.03
N ILE A 159 5.32 3.50 30.83
CA ILE A 159 4.78 3.80 29.50
C ILE A 159 5.65 4.86 28.82
N THR A 160 5.95 5.95 29.52
CA THR A 160 6.77 7.05 28.99
C THR A 160 8.17 6.59 28.60
N LEU A 161 8.79 5.75 29.44
CA LEU A 161 10.08 5.13 29.16
C LEU A 161 10.05 4.23 27.92
N CYS A 162 8.92 3.57 27.66
CA CYS A 162 8.75 2.63 26.56
C CYS A 162 8.13 3.24 25.29
N LEU A 163 7.65 4.49 25.32
CA LEU A 163 7.07 5.16 24.15
C LEU A 163 8.03 5.18 22.95
N PRO A 164 9.32 5.55 23.08
CA PRO A 164 10.26 5.51 21.96
C PRO A 164 10.45 4.11 21.37
N PHE A 165 10.27 3.05 22.19
CA PHE A 165 10.30 1.67 21.72
C PHE A 165 9.06 1.34 20.87
N ALA A 166 7.86 1.74 21.31
CA ALA A 166 6.64 1.59 20.53
C ALA A 166 6.68 2.40 19.23
N GLU A 167 7.19 3.64 19.26
CA GLU A 167 7.38 4.48 18.07
C GLU A 167 8.38 3.87 17.07
N ARG A 168 9.48 3.28 17.57
CA ARG A 168 10.41 2.50 16.73
C ARG A 168 9.69 1.37 16.01
N LEU A 169 8.79 0.67 16.70
CA LEU A 169 7.99 -0.40 16.10
C LEU A 169 6.96 0.15 15.11
N ALA A 170 6.31 1.27 15.40
CA ALA A 170 5.36 1.94 14.50
C ALA A 170 6.01 2.39 13.18
N ARG A 171 7.23 2.95 13.25
CA ARG A 171 7.98 3.41 12.06
C ARG A 171 8.21 2.32 11.02
N ARG A 172 8.24 1.05 11.44
CA ARG A 172 8.34 -0.13 10.56
C ARG A 172 7.15 -0.28 9.60
N PHE A 173 6.03 0.34 9.94
CA PHE A 173 4.78 0.29 9.17
C PHE A 173 4.51 1.61 8.43
N SER A 174 5.43 2.57 8.48
CA SER A 174 5.33 3.80 7.69
C SER A 174 5.37 3.50 6.18
N GLY A 175 4.73 4.36 5.37
CA GLY A 175 4.65 4.17 3.91
C GLY A 175 3.56 3.21 3.44
N LEU A 176 2.87 2.50 4.35
CA LEU A 176 1.75 1.62 4.03
C LEU A 176 0.41 2.35 3.77
N GLY A 177 0.42 3.69 3.79
CA GLY A 177 -0.75 4.53 3.48
C GLY A 177 -1.41 5.19 4.70
N GLU A 178 -0.92 4.93 5.91
CA GLU A 178 -1.35 5.57 7.16
C GLU A 178 -0.33 6.61 7.63
N ALA A 179 -0.79 7.66 8.31
CA ALA A 179 0.09 8.71 8.82
C ALA A 179 0.97 8.18 9.97
N SER A 180 2.25 8.59 9.99
CA SER A 180 3.19 8.10 11.01
C SER A 180 2.76 8.43 12.44
N ALA A 181 2.03 9.54 12.63
CA ALA A 181 1.48 9.93 13.92
C ALA A 181 0.41 8.94 14.40
N ASP A 182 -0.48 8.51 13.49
CA ASP A 182 -1.56 7.56 13.79
C ASP A 182 -0.99 6.17 14.11
N LEU A 183 0.04 5.74 13.36
CA LEU A 183 0.77 4.51 13.67
C LEU A 183 1.44 4.56 15.05
N GLY A 184 1.99 5.73 15.42
CA GLY A 184 2.53 5.97 16.76
C GLY A 184 1.47 5.77 17.85
N GLN A 185 0.26 6.29 17.66
CA GLN A 185 -0.85 6.13 18.61
C GLN A 185 -1.30 4.67 18.72
N VAL A 186 -1.41 3.95 17.60
CA VAL A 186 -1.77 2.52 17.60
C VAL A 186 -0.70 1.70 18.34
N ALA A 187 0.58 2.00 18.12
CA ALA A 187 1.65 1.34 18.84
C ALA A 187 1.64 1.67 20.34
N ALA A 188 1.31 2.90 20.72
CA ALA A 188 1.14 3.30 22.11
C ALA A 188 -0.02 2.52 22.79
N LEU A 189 -1.13 2.27 22.09
CA LEU A 189 -2.21 1.40 22.58
C LEU A 189 -1.76 -0.05 22.80
N GLY A 190 -0.95 -0.58 21.88
CA GLY A 190 -0.34 -1.90 22.04
C GLY A 190 0.63 -1.98 23.22
N LEU A 191 1.42 -0.93 23.42
CA LEU A 191 2.33 -0.81 24.56
C LEU A 191 1.57 -0.79 25.88
N LEU A 192 0.48 -0.01 25.94
CA LEU A 192 -0.40 0.05 27.10
C LEU A 192 -0.88 -1.33 27.53
N LYS A 193 -1.40 -2.10 26.57
CA LYS A 193 -1.86 -3.48 26.78
C LYS A 193 -0.73 -4.41 27.23
N ALA A 194 0.49 -4.22 26.71
CA ALA A 194 1.65 -5.00 27.09
C ALA A 194 2.09 -4.70 28.53
N VAL A 195 2.18 -3.43 28.91
CA VAL A 195 2.54 -3.02 30.29
C VAL A 195 1.52 -3.54 31.30
N ASP A 196 0.22 -3.51 30.97
CA ASP A 196 -0.85 -3.94 31.88
C ASP A 196 -0.89 -5.46 32.12
N ARG A 197 -0.34 -6.27 31.22
CA ARG A 197 -0.45 -7.75 31.25
C ARG A 197 0.88 -8.48 31.43
N TYR A 198 2.00 -7.77 31.34
CA TYR A 198 3.31 -8.36 31.46
C TYR A 198 3.59 -8.76 32.92
N ASP A 199 4.12 -9.98 33.10
CA ASP A 199 4.54 -10.52 34.38
C ASP A 199 6.07 -10.72 34.38
N PRO A 200 6.83 -9.91 35.14
CA PRO A 200 8.28 -10.07 35.28
C PRO A 200 8.71 -11.43 35.84
N GLY A 201 7.82 -12.14 36.57
CA GLY A 201 8.10 -13.45 37.16
C GLY A 201 8.27 -14.59 36.14
N MET A 202 7.86 -14.38 34.89
CA MET A 202 7.94 -15.37 33.81
C MET A 202 9.34 -15.47 33.16
N GLY A 203 10.31 -14.63 33.57
CA GLY A 203 11.71 -14.69 33.14
C GLY A 203 11.96 -14.34 31.67
N THR A 204 10.96 -13.84 30.96
CA THR A 204 11.06 -13.39 29.55
C THR A 204 11.31 -11.89 29.52
N ASP A 205 12.19 -11.40 28.65
CA ASP A 205 12.43 -9.96 28.48
C ASP A 205 11.16 -9.18 28.07
N PHE A 206 10.94 -8.00 28.65
CA PHE A 206 9.75 -7.18 28.35
C PHE A 206 9.63 -6.84 26.86
N ALA A 207 10.75 -6.55 26.17
CA ALA A 207 10.72 -6.24 24.75
C ALA A 207 10.25 -7.45 23.93
N ALA A 208 10.69 -8.65 24.31
CA ALA A 208 10.28 -9.91 23.68
C ALA A 208 8.77 -10.18 23.83
N TYR A 209 8.19 -9.83 24.99
CA TYR A 209 6.73 -9.94 25.23
C TYR A 209 5.93 -8.82 24.54
N ALA A 210 6.39 -7.58 24.64
CA ALA A 210 5.66 -6.40 24.15
C ALA A 210 5.66 -6.31 22.62
N THR A 211 6.73 -6.75 21.95
CA THR A 211 6.86 -6.70 20.48
C THR A 211 5.68 -7.37 19.75
N PRO A 212 5.32 -8.65 19.98
CA PRO A 212 4.20 -9.29 19.29
C PRO A 212 2.86 -8.63 19.62
N THR A 213 2.68 -8.09 20.83
CA THR A 213 1.47 -7.35 21.22
C THR A 213 1.31 -6.06 20.44
N ILE A 214 2.36 -5.24 20.38
CA ILE A 214 2.38 -3.96 19.66
C ILE A 214 2.22 -4.18 18.14
N VAL A 215 2.97 -5.12 17.58
CA VAL A 215 2.88 -5.51 16.16
C VAL A 215 1.49 -6.05 15.83
N GLY A 216 0.87 -6.80 16.75
CA GLY A 216 -0.48 -7.31 16.61
C GLY A 216 -1.52 -6.19 16.47
N GLU A 217 -1.44 -5.16 17.32
CA GLU A 217 -2.33 -3.99 17.23
C GLU A 217 -2.12 -3.19 15.94
N LEU A 218 -0.87 -3.00 15.51
CA LEU A 218 -0.54 -2.35 14.23
C LEU A 218 -1.13 -3.13 13.04
N LYS A 219 -0.91 -4.44 12.97
CA LYS A 219 -1.50 -5.30 11.93
C LYS A 219 -3.02 -5.28 11.94
N ARG A 220 -3.62 -5.31 13.13
CA ARG A 220 -5.07 -5.19 13.31
C ARG A 220 -5.59 -3.86 12.78
N HIS A 221 -4.90 -2.75 13.05
CA HIS A 221 -5.29 -1.44 12.54
C HIS A 221 -5.33 -1.42 11.00
N PHE A 222 -4.29 -1.90 10.31
CA PHE A 222 -4.32 -2.00 8.83
C PHE A 222 -5.44 -2.88 8.30
N ARG A 223 -5.75 -3.97 9.01
CA ARG A 223 -6.83 -4.87 8.63
C ARG A 223 -8.21 -4.23 8.78
N ASP A 224 -8.42 -3.46 9.83
CA ASP A 224 -9.73 -2.94 10.21
C ASP A 224 -9.99 -1.53 9.61
N ARG A 225 -8.93 -0.73 9.38
CA ARG A 225 -8.99 0.69 8.96
C ARG A 225 -8.27 0.99 7.64
N GLY A 226 -7.37 0.13 7.17
CA GLY A 226 -6.52 0.39 6.01
C GLY A 226 -7.17 0.20 4.63
N TRP A 227 -8.50 0.00 4.57
CA TRP A 227 -9.23 -0.19 3.31
C TRP A 227 -9.98 1.08 2.93
N ALA A 228 -9.62 1.69 1.81
CA ALA A 228 -10.32 2.85 1.25
C ALA A 228 -11.79 2.53 0.90
N VAL A 229 -12.06 1.30 0.45
CA VAL A 229 -13.42 0.77 0.22
C VAL A 229 -13.58 -0.50 1.04
N ARG A 230 -14.64 -0.59 1.83
CA ARG A 230 -14.90 -1.77 2.67
C ARG A 230 -15.28 -2.97 1.80
N VAL A 231 -14.42 -3.98 1.80
CA VAL A 231 -14.64 -5.23 1.04
C VAL A 231 -15.06 -6.37 1.97
N PRO A 232 -15.92 -7.31 1.54
CA PRO A 232 -16.32 -8.47 2.35
C PRO A 232 -15.14 -9.26 2.91
N ARG A 233 -15.29 -9.76 4.15
CA ARG A 233 -14.20 -10.41 4.90
C ARG A 233 -13.61 -11.63 4.19
N ARG A 234 -14.46 -12.43 3.57
CA ARG A 234 -14.06 -13.60 2.76
C ARG A 234 -13.02 -13.24 1.70
N LEU A 235 -13.21 -12.12 0.99
CA LEU A 235 -12.28 -11.68 -0.06
C LEU A 235 -10.96 -11.16 0.52
N GLN A 236 -10.98 -10.56 1.71
CA GLN A 236 -9.76 -10.11 2.40
C GLN A 236 -8.87 -11.30 2.80
N GLU A 237 -9.50 -12.36 3.33
CA GLU A 237 -8.82 -13.59 3.74
C GLU A 237 -8.30 -14.35 2.52
N LEU A 238 -9.15 -14.52 1.49
CA LEU A 238 -8.75 -15.14 0.23
C LEU A 238 -7.57 -14.40 -0.42
N ARG A 239 -7.50 -13.06 -0.35
CA ARG A 239 -6.35 -12.29 -0.83
C ARG A 239 -5.05 -12.65 -0.09
N LEU A 240 -5.11 -12.83 1.23
CA LEU A 240 -3.92 -13.22 2.02
C LEU A 240 -3.44 -14.61 1.60
N ASP A 241 -4.38 -15.52 1.39
CA ASP A 241 -4.09 -16.87 0.91
C ASP A 241 -3.52 -16.88 -0.50
N ILE A 242 -4.09 -16.09 -1.43
CA ILE A 242 -3.55 -15.89 -2.78
C ILE A 242 -2.10 -15.39 -2.72
N ASN A 243 -1.80 -14.39 -1.87
CA ASN A 243 -0.43 -13.87 -1.77
C ASN A 243 0.57 -14.92 -1.28
N ARG A 244 0.18 -15.74 -0.30
CA ARG A 244 1.00 -16.85 0.22
C ARG A 244 1.22 -17.91 -0.85
N VAL A 245 0.12 -18.42 -1.42
CA VAL A 245 0.14 -19.48 -2.44
C VAL A 245 0.85 -19.04 -3.71
N ARG A 246 0.74 -17.77 -4.10
CA ARG A 246 1.46 -17.22 -5.24
C ARG A 246 2.97 -17.35 -5.06
N ASN A 247 3.49 -17.08 -3.87
CA ASN A 247 4.93 -17.22 -3.61
C ASN A 247 5.37 -18.68 -3.73
N ASP A 248 4.63 -19.60 -3.13
CA ASP A 248 4.93 -21.03 -3.16
C ASP A 248 4.86 -21.58 -4.60
N LEU A 249 3.78 -21.29 -5.34
CA LEU A 249 3.63 -21.72 -6.73
C LEU A 249 4.65 -21.09 -7.68
N THR A 250 5.08 -19.86 -7.42
CA THR A 250 6.13 -19.23 -8.25
C THR A 250 7.43 -20.02 -8.12
N GLN A 251 7.76 -20.51 -6.92
CA GLN A 251 8.93 -21.35 -6.69
C GLN A 251 8.79 -22.73 -7.33
N GLU A 252 7.61 -23.35 -7.22
CA GLU A 252 7.37 -24.69 -7.78
C GLU A 252 7.32 -24.69 -9.33
N LEU A 253 6.66 -23.69 -9.92
CA LEU A 253 6.41 -23.65 -11.36
C LEU A 253 7.55 -23.00 -12.16
N ASN A 254 8.49 -22.32 -11.49
CA ASN A 254 9.52 -21.47 -12.11
C ASN A 254 8.94 -20.44 -13.10
N ARG A 255 7.69 -20.01 -12.85
CA ARG A 255 6.98 -18.96 -13.57
C ARG A 255 5.92 -18.35 -12.65
N SER A 256 5.42 -17.17 -13.00
CA SER A 256 4.26 -16.63 -12.30
C SER A 256 3.03 -17.56 -12.46
N PRO A 257 2.32 -17.89 -11.37
CA PRO A 257 1.12 -18.71 -11.42
C PRO A 257 -0.03 -17.97 -12.12
N THR A 258 -0.82 -18.72 -12.88
CA THR A 258 -2.04 -18.20 -13.52
C THR A 258 -3.21 -18.18 -12.53
N VAL A 259 -4.31 -17.51 -12.89
CA VAL A 259 -5.57 -17.56 -12.11
C VAL A 259 -6.03 -19.00 -11.90
N ALA A 260 -5.98 -19.84 -12.94
CA ALA A 260 -6.30 -21.25 -12.86
C ALA A 260 -5.36 -22.05 -11.92
N ASP A 261 -4.08 -21.69 -11.85
CA ASP A 261 -3.12 -22.35 -10.93
C ASP A 261 -3.43 -21.99 -9.47
N LEU A 262 -3.75 -20.72 -9.21
CA LEU A 262 -4.15 -20.24 -7.89
C LEU A 262 -5.47 -20.87 -7.45
N ALA A 263 -6.47 -20.89 -8.33
CA ALA A 263 -7.78 -21.50 -8.10
C ALA A 263 -7.65 -22.98 -7.73
N ARG A 264 -6.85 -23.74 -8.49
CA ARG A 264 -6.60 -25.16 -8.25
C ARG A 264 -5.89 -25.43 -6.92
N ARG A 265 -4.90 -24.61 -6.54
CA ARG A 265 -4.16 -24.77 -5.28
C ARG A 265 -4.98 -24.37 -4.05
N LEU A 266 -5.86 -23.39 -4.20
CA LEU A 266 -6.71 -22.88 -3.13
C LEU A 266 -8.09 -23.55 -3.07
N GLU A 267 -8.39 -24.45 -4.00
CA GLU A 267 -9.67 -25.17 -4.12
C GLU A 267 -10.88 -24.22 -4.18
N VAL A 268 -10.74 -23.12 -4.92
CA VAL A 268 -11.79 -22.12 -5.16
C VAL A 268 -11.99 -21.90 -6.65
N ASP A 269 -13.11 -21.27 -7.01
CA ASP A 269 -13.41 -20.94 -8.40
C ASP A 269 -12.52 -19.78 -8.91
N GLU A 270 -12.21 -19.79 -10.22
CA GLU A 270 -11.40 -18.74 -10.85
C GLU A 270 -12.04 -17.35 -10.73
N GLU A 271 -13.37 -17.26 -10.76
CA GLU A 271 -14.11 -16.01 -10.58
C GLU A 271 -13.83 -15.41 -9.19
N GLN A 272 -13.72 -16.26 -8.15
CA GLN A 272 -13.41 -15.81 -6.79
C GLN A 272 -11.97 -15.32 -6.64
N ILE A 273 -11.04 -15.92 -7.38
CA ILE A 273 -9.66 -15.43 -7.46
C ILE A 273 -9.64 -14.05 -8.11
N ILE A 274 -10.33 -13.88 -9.25
CA ILE A 274 -10.43 -12.60 -9.96
C ILE A 274 -11.08 -11.54 -9.08
N GLU A 275 -12.17 -11.87 -8.40
CA GLU A 275 -12.86 -10.97 -7.48
C GLU A 275 -11.93 -10.55 -6.32
N ALA A 276 -11.22 -11.49 -5.69
CA ALA A 276 -10.29 -11.19 -4.60
C ALA A 276 -9.05 -10.39 -5.05
N MET A 277 -8.56 -10.62 -6.27
CA MET A 277 -7.49 -9.82 -6.87
C MET A 277 -7.96 -8.41 -7.22
N THR A 278 -9.18 -8.26 -7.73
CA THR A 278 -9.78 -6.95 -8.08
C THR A 278 -10.09 -6.14 -6.83
N ALA A 279 -10.61 -6.80 -5.79
CA ALA A 279 -10.79 -6.25 -4.46
C ALA A 279 -9.50 -5.62 -3.89
N ALA A 280 -8.31 -6.07 -4.29
CA ALA A 280 -7.06 -5.47 -3.84
C ALA A 280 -6.94 -3.98 -4.20
N GLY A 281 -7.57 -3.53 -5.30
CA GLY A 281 -7.67 -2.12 -5.67
C GLY A 281 -8.51 -1.28 -4.69
N GLY A 282 -9.42 -1.91 -3.93
CA GLY A 282 -10.18 -1.26 -2.86
C GLY A 282 -9.38 -1.01 -1.58
N TYR A 283 -8.17 -1.58 -1.47
CA TYR A 283 -7.29 -1.34 -0.32
C TYR A 283 -6.77 0.10 -0.33
N ARG A 284 -6.35 0.63 -1.48
CA ARG A 284 -5.92 2.02 -1.65
C ARG A 284 -6.46 2.60 -2.93
N ALA A 285 -7.23 3.68 -2.82
CA ALA A 285 -7.61 4.48 -3.98
C ALA A 285 -6.39 5.27 -4.48
N THR A 286 -6.17 5.25 -5.80
CA THR A 286 -5.19 6.14 -6.45
C THR A 286 -5.72 7.57 -6.40
N SER A 287 -4.84 8.54 -6.12
CA SER A 287 -5.23 9.94 -6.12
C SER A 287 -5.56 10.40 -7.53
N LEU A 288 -6.70 11.08 -7.68
CA LEU A 288 -7.07 11.75 -8.94
C LEU A 288 -6.09 12.86 -9.33
N PHE A 289 -5.35 13.40 -8.36
CA PHE A 289 -4.31 14.41 -8.58
C PHE A 289 -2.92 13.82 -8.79
N THR A 290 -2.80 12.49 -8.97
CA THR A 290 -1.51 11.88 -9.32
C THR A 290 -1.07 12.40 -10.70
N PRO A 291 0.15 12.97 -10.83
CA PRO A 291 0.67 13.42 -12.12
C PRO A 291 0.82 12.27 -13.10
N VAL A 292 0.51 12.53 -14.38
CA VAL A 292 0.60 11.57 -15.48
C VAL A 292 1.38 12.23 -16.60
N GLY A 293 2.49 11.62 -17.04
CA GLY A 293 3.36 12.16 -18.08
C GLY A 293 4.60 12.90 -17.55
N GLY A 294 5.57 13.16 -18.45
CA GLY A 294 6.87 13.74 -18.11
C GLY A 294 7.01 15.25 -18.36
N ASP A 295 6.17 15.85 -19.19
CA ASP A 295 6.41 17.21 -19.70
C ASP A 295 5.30 18.24 -19.44
N GLU A 296 4.12 17.84 -18.97
CA GLU A 296 3.07 18.79 -18.59
C GLU A 296 2.38 18.32 -17.31
N GLY A 297 2.00 19.26 -16.44
CA GLY A 297 1.42 18.99 -15.12
C GLY A 297 0.03 18.35 -15.12
N SER A 298 -0.30 17.55 -16.14
CA SER A 298 -1.52 16.78 -16.24
C SER A 298 -1.62 15.78 -15.09
N THR A 299 -2.82 15.67 -14.54
CA THR A 299 -3.17 14.76 -13.46
C THR A 299 -4.15 13.69 -13.95
N LEU A 300 -4.32 12.60 -13.18
CA LEU A 300 -5.21 11.50 -13.58
C LEU A 300 -6.64 11.97 -13.86
N ILE A 301 -7.13 12.98 -13.13
CA ILE A 301 -8.45 13.55 -13.37
C ILE A 301 -8.58 14.24 -14.72
N ASP A 302 -7.51 14.81 -15.26
CA ASP A 302 -7.52 15.48 -16.56
C ASP A 302 -7.64 14.48 -17.72
N LEU A 303 -7.28 13.21 -17.48
CA LEU A 303 -7.43 12.12 -18.44
C LEU A 303 -8.79 11.43 -18.36
N LEU A 304 -9.57 11.66 -17.31
CA LEU A 304 -10.89 11.07 -17.15
C LEU A 304 -11.90 11.84 -18.00
N GLY A 305 -12.24 11.27 -19.15
CA GLY A 305 -13.36 11.75 -19.97
C GLY A 305 -14.69 11.58 -19.24
N SER A 306 -15.61 12.50 -19.49
CA SER A 306 -17.02 12.36 -19.10
C SER A 306 -17.88 12.06 -20.33
N GLU A 307 -19.00 11.38 -20.12
CA GLU A 307 -20.04 11.31 -21.13
C GLU A 307 -20.62 12.71 -21.35
N ASP A 308 -20.52 13.22 -22.57
CA ASP A 308 -21.15 14.48 -22.94
C ASP A 308 -22.62 14.24 -23.27
N SER A 309 -23.48 14.54 -22.29
CA SER A 309 -24.94 14.47 -22.46
C SER A 309 -25.48 15.29 -23.64
N SER A 310 -24.74 16.33 -24.07
CA SER A 310 -25.12 17.12 -25.23
C SER A 310 -24.91 16.36 -26.54
N ILE A 311 -23.86 15.52 -26.63
CA ILE A 311 -23.61 14.64 -27.77
C ILE A 311 -24.72 13.58 -27.86
N ALA A 312 -25.10 12.97 -26.74
CA ALA A 312 -26.20 12.01 -26.70
C ALA A 312 -27.56 12.62 -27.14
N ALA A 313 -27.72 13.93 -27.01
CA ALA A 313 -28.94 14.65 -27.42
C ALA A 313 -28.91 15.10 -28.90
N VAL A 314 -27.77 15.05 -29.60
CA VAL A 314 -27.66 15.52 -31.01
C VAL A 314 -28.58 14.73 -31.92
N ASP A 315 -28.57 13.40 -31.82
CA ASP A 315 -29.40 12.53 -32.66
C ASP A 315 -30.89 12.81 -32.45
N ALA A 316 -31.29 13.01 -31.19
CA ALA A 316 -32.66 13.39 -30.84
C ALA A 316 -33.04 14.77 -31.38
N HIS A 317 -32.13 15.75 -31.33
CA HIS A 317 -32.37 17.09 -31.86
C HIS A 317 -32.51 17.09 -33.39
N GLU A 318 -31.61 16.42 -34.12
CA GLU A 318 -31.69 16.35 -35.59
C GLU A 318 -32.95 15.62 -36.05
N SER A 319 -33.31 14.51 -35.38
CA SER A 319 -34.52 13.73 -35.70
C SER A 319 -35.81 14.49 -35.39
N LEU A 320 -35.81 15.36 -34.38
CA LEU A 320 -36.97 16.13 -33.96
C LEU A 320 -37.27 17.34 -34.88
N LYS A 321 -36.24 17.96 -35.49
CA LYS A 321 -36.39 19.14 -36.37
C LYS A 321 -37.44 18.97 -37.48
N PRO A 322 -37.39 17.92 -38.34
CA PRO A 322 -38.38 17.76 -39.41
C PRO A 322 -39.80 17.52 -38.86
N LEU A 323 -39.92 16.80 -37.74
CA LEU A 323 -41.20 16.54 -37.08
C LEU A 323 -41.83 17.83 -36.52
N LEU A 324 -41.02 18.71 -35.92
CA LEU A 324 -41.45 20.03 -35.47
C LEU A 324 -41.86 20.91 -36.66
N ALA A 325 -41.09 20.89 -37.77
CA ALA A 325 -41.41 21.68 -38.96
C ALA A 325 -42.78 21.30 -39.57
N ALA A 326 -43.15 20.02 -39.51
CA ALA A 326 -44.43 19.49 -39.99
C ALA A 326 -45.63 19.75 -39.06
N LEU A 327 -45.42 20.30 -37.86
CA LEU A 327 -46.52 20.66 -36.97
C LEU A 327 -47.30 21.88 -37.49
N PRO A 328 -48.60 21.97 -37.20
CA PRO A 328 -49.36 23.20 -37.42
C PRO A 328 -48.75 24.37 -36.63
N GLU A 329 -48.77 25.57 -37.21
CA GLU A 329 -48.14 26.76 -36.62
C GLU A 329 -48.63 27.05 -35.19
N ARG A 330 -49.93 26.88 -34.96
CA ARG A 330 -50.53 27.00 -33.64
C ARG A 330 -49.96 26.03 -32.61
N GLU A 331 -49.62 24.80 -33.00
CA GLU A 331 -49.02 23.81 -32.10
C GLU A 331 -47.54 24.14 -31.84
N LYS A 332 -46.81 24.66 -32.84
CA LYS A 332 -45.44 25.18 -32.66
C LYS A 332 -45.40 26.35 -31.68
N ASP A 333 -46.31 27.31 -31.82
CA ASP A 333 -46.41 28.47 -30.94
C ASP A 333 -46.68 28.05 -29.49
N ILE A 334 -47.58 27.09 -29.29
CA ILE A 334 -47.89 26.51 -27.97
C ILE A 334 -46.65 25.82 -27.38
N LEU A 335 -45.89 25.05 -28.18
CA LEU A 335 -44.65 24.42 -27.73
C LEU A 335 -43.58 25.46 -27.38
N ALA A 336 -43.41 26.50 -28.22
CA ALA A 336 -42.46 27.58 -28.00
C ALA A 336 -42.76 28.32 -26.69
N MET A 337 -44.02 28.70 -26.47
CA MET A 337 -44.45 29.33 -25.22
C MET A 337 -44.28 28.43 -24.00
N ARG A 338 -44.47 27.12 -24.16
CA ARG A 338 -44.37 26.15 -23.06
C ARG A 338 -42.93 25.82 -22.67
N PHE A 339 -42.08 25.52 -23.64
CA PHE A 339 -40.73 24.96 -23.40
C PHE A 339 -39.61 26.00 -23.49
N PHE A 340 -39.81 27.10 -24.23
CA PHE A 340 -38.83 28.19 -24.32
C PHE A 340 -39.30 29.46 -23.60
N GLY A 341 -40.61 29.73 -23.60
CA GLY A 341 -41.22 30.86 -22.91
C GLY A 341 -41.53 30.63 -21.43
N ASN A 342 -41.35 29.40 -20.91
CA ASN A 342 -41.66 29.00 -19.53
C ASN A 342 -43.08 29.36 -19.05
N LEU A 343 -44.06 29.49 -19.96
CA LEU A 343 -45.43 29.85 -19.60
C LEU A 343 -46.22 28.65 -19.05
N THR A 344 -47.07 28.91 -18.07
CA THR A 344 -48.05 27.93 -17.59
C THR A 344 -49.14 27.71 -18.63
N GLN A 345 -49.79 26.53 -18.62
CA GLN A 345 -50.88 26.25 -19.55
C GLN A 345 -52.05 27.25 -19.43
N ALA A 346 -52.27 27.83 -18.24
CA ALA A 346 -53.25 28.88 -18.01
C ALA A 346 -52.85 30.19 -18.71
N GLN A 347 -51.59 30.62 -18.60
CA GLN A 347 -51.07 31.81 -19.28
C GLN A 347 -51.06 31.64 -20.81
N ILE A 348 -50.75 30.43 -21.29
CA ILE A 348 -50.82 30.10 -22.74
C ILE A 348 -52.28 30.17 -23.22
N ALA A 349 -53.21 29.62 -22.44
CA ALA A 349 -54.64 29.65 -22.72
C ALA A 349 -55.19 31.08 -22.84
N GLU A 350 -54.82 31.94 -21.89
CA GLU A 350 -55.16 33.37 -21.88
C GLU A 350 -54.63 34.08 -23.13
N ARG A 351 -53.37 33.81 -23.51
CA ARG A 351 -52.72 34.44 -24.66
C ARG A 351 -53.27 34.02 -26.02
N ILE A 352 -53.74 32.77 -26.15
CA ILE A 352 -54.27 32.20 -27.41
C ILE A 352 -55.80 32.27 -27.46
N GLY A 353 -56.48 32.64 -26.36
CA GLY A 353 -57.94 32.76 -26.29
C GLY A 353 -58.66 31.40 -26.29
N ILE A 354 -58.11 30.38 -25.61
CA ILE A 354 -58.74 29.07 -25.43
C ILE A 354 -58.71 28.62 -23.97
N SER A 355 -59.42 27.54 -23.62
CA SER A 355 -59.37 27.00 -22.26
C SER A 355 -58.04 26.32 -21.96
N GLN A 356 -57.60 26.37 -20.69
CA GLN A 356 -56.41 25.66 -20.22
C GLN A 356 -56.49 24.15 -20.49
N MET A 357 -57.68 23.56 -20.37
CA MET A 357 -57.88 22.15 -20.71
C MET A 357 -57.64 21.88 -22.21
N HIS A 358 -58.04 22.81 -23.08
CA HIS A 358 -57.78 22.68 -24.51
C HIS A 358 -56.27 22.75 -24.80
N VAL A 359 -55.53 23.68 -24.17
CA VAL A 359 -54.06 23.72 -24.25
C VAL A 359 -53.43 22.41 -23.79
N SER A 360 -53.92 21.84 -22.68
CA SER A 360 -53.44 20.54 -22.16
C SER A 360 -53.65 19.40 -23.15
N ARG A 361 -54.84 19.29 -23.77
CA ARG A 361 -55.13 18.31 -24.83
C ARG A 361 -54.23 18.48 -26.05
N LEU A 362 -54.03 19.72 -26.50
CA LEU A 362 -53.17 20.02 -27.64
C LEU A 362 -51.73 19.59 -27.35
N LEU A 363 -51.14 20.03 -26.22
CA LEU A 363 -49.79 19.63 -25.81
C LEU A 363 -49.64 18.12 -25.73
N THR A 364 -50.59 17.43 -25.08
CA THR A 364 -50.53 15.96 -24.93
C THR A 364 -50.54 15.27 -26.28
N ARG A 365 -51.43 15.69 -27.19
CA ARG A 365 -51.54 15.12 -28.53
C ARG A 365 -50.31 15.41 -29.39
N THR A 366 -49.81 16.65 -29.36
CA THR A 366 -48.63 17.07 -30.12
C THR A 366 -47.39 16.32 -29.63
N LEU A 367 -47.18 16.21 -28.31
CA LEU A 367 -46.07 15.45 -27.74
C LEU A 367 -46.17 13.95 -28.05
N ALA A 368 -47.37 13.37 -28.03
CA ALA A 368 -47.58 11.98 -28.44
C ALA A 368 -47.24 11.77 -29.93
N ARG A 369 -47.64 12.69 -30.80
CA ARG A 369 -47.30 12.66 -32.23
C ARG A 369 -45.80 12.76 -32.48
N LEU A 370 -45.11 13.68 -31.80
CA LEU A 370 -43.66 13.82 -31.89
C LEU A 370 -42.94 12.57 -31.37
N ARG A 371 -43.42 12.00 -30.26
CA ARG A 371 -42.86 10.76 -29.70
C ARG A 371 -43.00 9.58 -30.65
N VAL A 372 -44.18 9.40 -31.25
CA VAL A 372 -44.40 8.34 -32.25
C VAL A 372 -43.47 8.53 -33.45
N GLY A 373 -43.34 9.76 -33.96
CA GLY A 373 -42.45 10.06 -35.07
C GLY A 373 -40.96 9.87 -34.76
N LEU A 374 -40.54 10.01 -33.50
CA LEU A 374 -39.16 9.75 -33.06
C LEU A 374 -38.87 8.26 -32.83
N THR A 375 -39.88 7.43 -32.62
CA THR A 375 -39.72 5.99 -32.36
C THR A 375 -40.10 5.11 -33.55
N ALA A 376 -40.61 5.72 -34.62
CA ALA A 376 -40.93 5.05 -35.86
C ALA A 376 -39.73 5.19 -36.80
N ASP A 377 -38.76 4.28 -36.68
CA ASP A 377 -37.80 4.02 -37.76
C ASP A 377 -38.37 2.90 -38.64
N ASP A 378 -38.85 3.31 -39.82
CA ASP A 378 -38.35 2.87 -41.13
C ASP A 378 -38.51 4.03 -42.13
#